data_AF-A0A9E5W3R6-F1
#
_entry.id   AF-A0A9E5W3R6-F1
#
_cell.length_a   1.000
_cell.length_b   1.000
_cell.length_c   1.000
_cell.angle_alpha   90.00
_cell.angle_beta   90.00
_cell.angle_gamma   90.00
#
_symmetry.space_group_name_H-M   'P 1'
#
loop_
_entity.id
_entity.type
_entity.pdbx_description
1 polymer ?
#
loop_
_entity_poly.entity_id
_entity_poly.type
_entity_poly.pdbx_seq_one_letter_code
_entity_poly.pdbx_strand_id
1 'polypeptide(L)'
;MSRAKWFAKLTPKMAWEQYVSDSVEKFISEFYAEGVTDVAEMCRRYARDIAGSENQLFTLDQLERIAKLLEQYILETGYDESRLYTEEELEKIWEKNMEELFKLLSNYARRKGCCSRSRMKCQSRSGDPAKTARLLPFPDGKTK
;
A
#
# COMPACT_ATOMS: atom_id res chain seq x y z
N MET A 1 -5.80 0.31 -25.87
CA MET A 1 -4.49 -0.25 -26.31
C MET A 1 -4.37 -1.66 -25.76
N SER A 2 -3.80 -2.64 -26.49
CA SER A 2 -3.59 -3.98 -25.92
C SER A 2 -2.44 -3.97 -24.91
N ARG A 3 -2.50 -4.82 -23.87
CA ARG A 3 -1.49 -4.86 -22.80
C ARG A 3 -0.07 -5.09 -23.31
N ALA A 4 0.11 -5.97 -24.29
CA ALA A 4 1.41 -6.19 -24.92
C ALA A 4 1.96 -4.92 -25.59
N LYS A 5 1.10 -4.12 -26.22
CA LYS A 5 1.47 -2.83 -26.83
C LYS A 5 1.77 -1.75 -25.79
N TRP A 6 1.10 -1.79 -24.64
CA TRP A 6 1.40 -0.89 -23.52
C TRP A 6 2.77 -1.20 -22.93
N PHE A 7 3.03 -2.47 -22.61
CA PHE A 7 4.33 -2.90 -22.10
C PHE A 7 5.44 -2.46 -23.04
N ALA A 8 5.38 -2.79 -24.33
CA ALA A 8 6.41 -2.42 -25.30
C ALA A 8 6.74 -0.91 -25.35
N LYS A 9 5.84 -0.04 -24.91
CA LYS A 9 6.02 1.42 -24.89
C LYS A 9 6.44 2.00 -23.54
N LEU A 10 6.53 1.18 -22.48
CA LEU A 10 7.03 1.65 -21.19
C LEU A 10 8.46 2.16 -21.34
N THR A 11 8.65 3.41 -20.91
CA THR A 11 9.95 4.04 -20.68
C THR A 11 10.36 3.87 -19.21
N PRO A 12 11.64 4.10 -18.85
CA PRO A 12 12.10 4.04 -17.46
C PRO A 12 11.25 4.90 -16.52
N LYS A 13 11.04 6.18 -16.88
CA LYS A 13 10.20 7.11 -16.11
C LYS A 13 8.75 6.64 -15.96
N MET A 14 8.14 6.14 -17.04
CA MET A 14 6.76 5.63 -16.96
C MET A 14 6.65 4.40 -16.08
N ALA A 15 7.66 3.52 -16.08
CA ALA A 15 7.68 2.36 -15.20
C ALA A 15 7.83 2.78 -13.73
N TRP A 16 8.70 3.75 -13.44
CA TRP A 16 8.86 4.30 -12.10
C TRP A 16 7.54 4.88 -11.59
N GLU A 17 6.94 5.84 -12.32
CA GLU A 17 5.69 6.50 -11.92
C GLU A 17 4.49 5.54 -11.79
N GLN A 18 4.50 4.43 -12.53
CA GLN A 18 3.42 3.45 -12.49
C GLN A 18 3.51 2.52 -11.27
N TYR A 19 4.70 2.12 -10.88
CA TYR A 19 4.90 1.04 -9.92
C TYR A 19 5.53 1.50 -8.60
N VAL A 20 6.27 2.61 -8.60
CA VAL A 20 6.97 3.14 -7.44
C VAL A 20 6.36 4.51 -7.09
N SER A 21 5.80 4.62 -5.89
CA SER A 21 5.20 5.88 -5.40
C SER A 21 6.18 6.79 -4.67
N ASP A 22 7.38 6.29 -4.38
CA ASP A 22 8.38 6.95 -3.54
C ASP A 22 9.53 7.58 -4.35
N SER A 23 10.39 8.34 -3.67
CA SER A 23 11.62 8.86 -4.27
C SER A 23 12.66 7.74 -4.43
N VAL A 24 13.65 7.96 -5.31
CA VAL A 24 14.76 7.03 -5.49
C VAL A 24 15.50 6.81 -4.18
N GLU A 25 15.78 7.88 -3.42
CA GLU A 25 16.50 7.78 -2.14
C GLU A 25 15.75 6.92 -1.14
N LYS A 26 14.42 7.10 -1.00
CA LYS A 26 13.61 6.29 -0.10
C LYS A 26 13.59 4.82 -0.54
N PHE A 27 13.38 4.57 -1.83
CA PHE A 27 13.42 3.22 -2.40
C PHE A 27 14.77 2.52 -2.10
N ILE A 28 15.90 3.18 -2.38
CA ILE A 28 17.23 2.62 -2.11
C ILE A 28 17.44 2.37 -0.61
N SER A 29 16.98 3.29 0.24
CA SER A 29 17.12 3.18 1.69
C SER A 29 16.40 1.95 2.25
N GLU A 30 15.18 1.66 1.76
CA GLU A 30 14.40 0.49 2.16
C GLU A 30 15.18 -0.82 1.87
N PHE A 31 15.81 -0.93 0.71
CA PHE A 31 16.63 -2.11 0.37
C PHE A 31 17.96 -2.17 1.13
N TYR A 32 18.60 -1.02 1.38
CA TYR A 32 19.82 -0.97 2.18
C TYR A 32 19.59 -1.45 3.61
N ALA A 33 18.45 -1.11 4.22
CA ALA A 33 18.06 -1.59 5.54
C ALA A 33 17.92 -3.13 5.58
N GLU A 34 17.52 -3.75 4.47
CA GLU A 34 17.46 -5.21 4.30
C GLU A 34 18.81 -5.85 3.90
N GLY A 35 19.87 -5.06 3.75
CA GLY A 35 21.21 -5.52 3.38
C GLY A 35 21.41 -5.80 1.89
N VAL A 36 20.52 -5.29 1.02
CA VAL A 36 20.66 -5.40 -0.44
C VAL A 36 21.24 -4.10 -0.98
N THR A 37 22.46 -4.13 -1.52
CA THR A 37 23.14 -2.93 -2.03
C THR A 37 23.29 -2.87 -3.55
N ASP A 38 23.12 -4.00 -4.25
CA ASP A 38 23.15 -4.06 -5.71
C ASP A 38 21.81 -3.58 -6.31
N VAL A 39 21.84 -2.46 -7.03
CA VAL A 39 20.63 -1.83 -7.61
C VAL A 39 19.88 -2.78 -8.54
N ALA A 40 20.59 -3.57 -9.35
CA ALA A 40 19.95 -4.53 -10.25
C ALA A 40 19.19 -5.61 -9.46
N GLU A 41 19.76 -6.11 -8.37
CA GLU A 41 19.10 -7.04 -7.46
C GLU A 41 17.88 -6.44 -6.77
N MET A 42 17.95 -5.17 -6.30
CA MET A 42 16.80 -4.46 -5.74
C MET A 42 15.65 -4.42 -6.73
N CYS A 43 15.91 -3.98 -7.97
CA CYS A 43 14.88 -3.86 -8.99
C CYS A 43 14.29 -5.23 -9.37
N ARG A 44 15.11 -6.30 -9.41
CA ARG A 44 14.62 -7.66 -9.63
C ARG A 44 13.72 -8.17 -8.51
N ARG A 45 14.08 -7.92 -7.25
CA ARG A 45 13.27 -8.27 -6.09
C ARG A 45 11.96 -7.50 -6.09
N TYR A 46 12.03 -6.18 -6.20
CA TYR A 46 10.86 -5.31 -6.26
C TYR A 46 9.89 -5.69 -7.38
N ALA A 47 10.41 -6.03 -8.57
CA ALA A 47 9.56 -6.48 -9.67
C ALA A 47 8.77 -7.75 -9.34
N ARG A 48 9.31 -8.66 -8.51
CA ARG A 48 8.58 -9.84 -8.03
C ARG A 48 7.51 -9.45 -7.01
N ASP A 49 7.81 -8.49 -6.15
CA ASP A 49 6.85 -8.00 -5.15
C ASP A 49 5.65 -7.30 -5.82
N ILE A 50 5.88 -6.57 -6.91
CA ILE A 50 4.81 -6.02 -7.77
C ILE A 50 3.84 -7.12 -8.20
N ALA A 51 4.33 -8.30 -8.57
CA ALA A 51 3.47 -9.41 -9.00
C ALA A 51 2.55 -9.92 -7.88
N GLY A 52 2.92 -9.72 -6.61
CA GLY A 52 2.13 -10.09 -5.45
C GLY A 52 1.19 -8.98 -4.95
N SER A 53 1.55 -7.71 -5.15
CA SER A 53 0.78 -6.55 -4.70
C SER A 53 -0.26 -6.08 -5.73
N GLU A 54 0.03 -6.25 -7.02
CA GLU A 54 -0.88 -5.90 -8.09
C GLU A 54 -1.95 -6.96 -8.29
N ASN A 55 -3.18 -6.52 -8.56
CA ASN A 55 -4.27 -7.41 -8.99
C ASN A 55 -4.10 -7.86 -10.47
N GLN A 56 -2.86 -8.10 -10.89
CA GLN A 56 -2.48 -8.42 -12.25
C GLN A 56 -1.46 -9.56 -12.29
N LEU A 57 -1.68 -10.49 -13.22
CA LEU A 57 -0.70 -11.52 -13.58
C LEU A 57 0.33 -10.96 -14.58
N PHE A 58 1.61 -11.22 -14.31
CA PHE A 58 2.74 -10.88 -15.17
C PHE A 58 3.45 -12.14 -15.65
N THR A 59 4.01 -12.10 -16.86
CA THR A 59 4.97 -13.10 -17.30
C THR A 59 6.36 -12.78 -16.72
N LEU A 60 7.24 -13.78 -16.64
CA LEU A 60 8.62 -13.58 -16.19
C LEU A 60 9.34 -12.52 -17.04
N ASP A 61 9.16 -12.54 -18.36
CA ASP A 61 9.73 -11.54 -19.28
C ASP A 61 9.24 -10.12 -19.00
N GLN A 62 7.98 -9.98 -18.56
CA GLN A 62 7.43 -8.67 -18.18
C GLN A 62 8.05 -8.16 -16.89
N LEU A 63 8.21 -9.02 -15.89
CA LEU A 63 8.85 -8.67 -14.63
C LEU A 63 10.33 -8.31 -14.83
N GLU A 64 11.05 -9.10 -15.63
CA GLU A 64 12.44 -8.82 -15.98
C GLU A 64 12.58 -7.49 -16.72
N ARG A 65 11.62 -7.17 -17.60
CA ARG A 65 11.60 -5.90 -18.29
C ARG A 65 11.27 -4.72 -17.36
N ILE A 66 10.35 -4.89 -16.41
CA ILE A 66 10.07 -3.88 -15.39
C ILE A 66 11.33 -3.62 -14.56
N ALA A 67 11.99 -4.67 -14.06
CA ALA A 67 13.22 -4.56 -13.28
C ALA A 67 14.29 -3.74 -14.03
N LYS A 68 14.53 -4.04 -15.30
CA LYS A 68 15.48 -3.29 -16.15
C LYS A 68 15.10 -1.83 -16.32
N LEU A 69 13.81 -1.52 -16.48
CA LEU A 69 13.35 -0.14 -16.62
C LEU A 69 13.50 0.65 -15.33
N LEU A 70 13.26 0.02 -14.17
CA LEU A 70 13.49 0.64 -12.87
C LEU A 70 14.98 0.89 -12.62
N GLU A 71 15.83 -0.09 -12.91
CA GLU A 71 17.29 0.05 -12.81
C GLU A 71 17.79 1.21 -13.69
N GLN A 72 17.36 1.27 -14.95
CA GLN A 72 17.69 2.36 -15.86
C GLN A 72 17.25 3.72 -15.30
N TYR A 73 16.05 3.80 -14.73
CA TYR A 73 15.55 5.04 -14.16
C TYR A 73 16.42 5.53 -12.99
N ILE A 74 16.82 4.61 -12.09
CA ILE A 74 17.71 4.94 -10.96
C ILE A 74 19.06 5.41 -11.47
N LEU A 75 19.64 4.73 -12.47
CA LEU A 75 20.94 5.10 -13.05
C LEU A 75 20.90 6.45 -13.79
N GLU A 76 19.81 6.75 -14.50
CA GLU A 76 19.62 8.03 -15.21
C GLU A 76 19.34 9.19 -14.25
N THR A 77 18.58 8.93 -13.17
CA THR A 77 18.23 9.94 -12.17
C THR A 77 19.39 10.22 -11.22
N GLY A 78 20.16 9.18 -10.89
CA GLY A 78 21.13 9.20 -9.80
C GLY A 78 20.46 9.35 -8.43
N TYR A 79 21.26 9.25 -7.38
CA TYR A 79 20.84 9.57 -6.02
C TYR A 79 22.05 9.99 -5.19
N ASP A 80 21.78 10.70 -4.11
CA ASP A 80 22.80 11.15 -3.16
C ASP A 80 22.78 10.24 -1.93
N GLU A 81 23.87 9.51 -1.71
CA GLU A 81 24.01 8.60 -0.56
C GLU A 81 23.85 9.32 0.78
N SER A 82 24.19 10.61 0.86
CA SER A 82 24.01 11.40 2.09
C SER A 82 22.54 11.73 2.42
N ARG A 83 21.64 11.50 1.46
CA ARG A 83 20.19 11.70 1.60
C ARG A 83 19.42 10.39 1.81
N LEU A 84 20.13 9.28 1.97
CA LEU A 84 19.51 8.00 2.34
C LEU A 84 19.01 8.06 3.78
N TYR A 85 17.88 7.41 4.00
CA TYR A 85 17.21 7.34 5.29
C TYR A 85 17.86 6.25 6.15
N THR A 86 17.99 6.49 7.45
CA THR A 86 18.31 5.41 8.39
C THR A 86 17.12 4.49 8.61
N GLU A 87 17.36 3.30 9.15
CA GLU A 87 16.29 2.36 9.52
C GLU A 87 15.28 3.01 10.48
N GLU A 88 15.73 3.81 11.46
CA GLU A 88 14.82 4.48 12.38
C GLU A 88 14.01 5.60 11.70
N GLU A 89 14.55 6.25 10.67
CA GLU A 89 13.83 7.26 9.90
C GLU A 89 12.76 6.62 9.02
N LEU A 90 13.07 5.48 8.40
CA LEU A 90 12.11 4.69 7.63
C LEU A 90 10.95 4.19 8.51
N GLU A 91 11.24 3.66 9.70
CA GLU A 91 10.22 3.21 10.65
C GLU A 91 9.29 4.36 11.03
N LYS A 92 9.83 5.55 11.35
CA LYS A 92 9.00 6.74 11.66
C LYS A 92 8.11 7.17 10.49
N ILE A 93 8.62 7.09 9.25
CA ILE A 93 7.82 7.38 8.06
C ILE A 93 6.68 6.36 7.94
N TRP A 94 6.99 5.07 8.15
CA TRP A 94 5.99 4.00 8.11
C TRP A 94 4.90 4.17 9.18
N GLU A 95 5.29 4.41 10.44
CA GLU A 95 4.37 4.66 11.55
C GLU A 95 3.42 5.82 11.25
N LYS A 96 3.97 6.94 10.75
CA LYS A 96 3.19 8.12 10.37
C LYS A 96 2.19 7.80 9.25
N ASN A 97 2.63 7.11 8.20
CA ASN A 97 1.77 6.72 7.09
C ASN A 97 0.63 5.80 7.56
N MET A 98 0.93 4.87 8.46
CA MET A 98 -0.07 3.99 9.07
C MET A 98 -1.07 4.75 9.94
N GLU A 99 -0.61 5.70 10.75
CA GLU A 99 -1.49 6.55 11.56
C GLU A 99 -2.46 7.37 10.67
N GLU A 100 -1.96 7.94 9.58
CA GLU A 100 -2.77 8.67 8.61
C GLU A 100 -3.80 7.76 7.92
N LEU A 101 -3.40 6.54 7.53
CA LEU A 101 -4.31 5.54 6.97
C LEU A 101 -5.42 5.15 7.97
N PHE A 102 -5.07 4.89 9.24
CA PHE A 102 -6.07 4.57 10.28
C PHE A 102 -7.04 5.73 10.54
N LYS A 103 -6.56 6.98 10.50
CA LYS A 103 -7.42 8.17 10.58
C LYS A 103 -8.41 8.21 9.42
N LEU A 104 -7.96 7.95 8.18
CA LEU A 104 -8.82 7.92 6.99
C LEU A 104 -9.88 6.81 7.08
N LEU A 105 -9.48 5.59 7.43
CA LEU A 105 -10.39 4.46 7.59
C LEU A 105 -11.43 4.70 8.69
N SER A 106 -11.00 5.26 9.82
CA SER A 106 -11.90 5.64 10.93
C SER A 106 -12.92 6.69 10.50
N ASN A 107 -12.50 7.69 9.72
CA ASN A 107 -13.39 8.70 9.17
C ASN A 107 -14.41 8.10 8.19
N TYR A 108 -13.97 7.19 7.32
CA TYR A 108 -14.85 6.48 6.38
C TYR A 108 -15.90 5.62 7.12
N ALA A 109 -15.48 4.86 8.13
CA ALA A 109 -16.37 4.05 8.96
C ALA A 109 -17.42 4.91 9.69
N ARG A 110 -17.01 6.05 10.27
CA ARG A 110 -17.93 7.01 10.91
C ARG A 110 -18.95 7.57 9.91
N ARG A 111 -18.53 7.94 8.70
CA ARG A 111 -19.44 8.46 7.65
C ARG A 111 -20.46 7.41 7.20
N LYS A 112 -20.06 6.16 6.99
CA LYS A 112 -20.97 5.05 6.64
C LYS A 112 -21.95 4.72 7.79
N GLY A 113 -21.54 4.90 9.04
CA GLY A 113 -22.40 4.79 10.22
C GLY A 113 -23.44 5.91 10.35
N CYS A 114 -23.21 7.09 9.76
CA CYS A 114 -24.18 8.20 9.75
C CYS A 114 -25.29 8.04 8.68
N CYS A 115 -25.02 7.39 7.54
CA CYS A 115 -26.05 7.17 6.50
C CYS A 115 -27.12 6.13 6.90
N SER A 116 -26.85 5.27 7.89
CA SER A 116 -27.83 4.29 8.41
C SER A 116 -28.72 4.84 9.53
N ARG A 117 -28.42 6.03 10.09
CA ARG A 117 -29.23 6.67 11.15
C ARG A 117 -30.23 7.71 10.65
N SER A 118 -30.10 8.19 9.42
CA SER A 118 -30.99 9.24 8.87
C SER A 118 -32.35 8.74 8.35
N ARG A 119 -32.67 7.44 8.50
CA ARG A 119 -34.02 6.89 8.25
C ARG A 119 -34.80 6.57 9.52
N MET A 120 -34.38 7.10 10.67
CA MET A 120 -35.13 7.05 11.92
C MET A 120 -35.37 8.46 12.46
N LYS A 121 -36.24 9.21 11.79
CA LYS A 121 -37.17 10.08 12.51
C LYS A 121 -38.52 9.40 12.50
N CYS A 122 -38.78 8.55 13.49
CA CYS A 122 -40.14 8.29 13.95
C CYS A 122 -40.08 7.93 15.44
N GLN A 123 -40.56 8.88 16.23
CA GLN A 123 -41.10 8.75 17.59
C GLN A 123 -40.10 8.72 18.75
N SER A 124 -39.98 9.93 19.30
CA SER A 124 -39.72 10.27 20.69
C SER A 124 -40.33 9.33 21.73
N ARG A 125 -39.52 9.08 22.77
CA ARG A 125 -39.87 8.95 24.20
C ARG A 125 -41.11 8.12 24.56
N SER A 126 -40.86 6.96 25.17
CA SER A 126 -41.05 6.77 26.62
C SER A 126 -40.59 5.37 27.02
N GLY A 127 -39.79 5.27 28.10
CA GLY A 127 -39.42 3.98 28.69
C GLY A 127 -38.01 3.94 29.28
N ASP A 128 -37.92 4.26 30.57
CA ASP A 128 -36.93 3.92 31.61
C ASP A 128 -35.46 3.53 31.26
N PRO A 129 -34.45 4.15 31.92
CA PRO A 129 -33.03 3.87 31.71
C PRO A 129 -32.49 2.60 32.41
N ALA A 130 -33.34 1.69 32.89
CA ALA A 130 -32.93 0.62 33.81
C ALA A 130 -32.65 -0.77 33.19
N LYS A 131 -32.47 -0.90 31.86
CA LYS A 131 -32.14 -2.20 31.23
C LYS A 131 -31.04 -2.08 30.19
N THR A 132 -29.84 -1.68 30.62
CA THR A 132 -28.62 -1.81 29.83
C THR A 132 -28.08 -3.24 29.87
N ALA A 133 -27.65 -3.68 28.68
CA ALA A 133 -26.71 -4.78 28.42
C ALA A 133 -27.17 -6.21 28.72
N ARG A 134 -27.89 -6.82 27.78
CA ARG A 134 -27.70 -8.25 27.48
C ARG A 134 -26.66 -8.35 26.37
N LEU A 135 -25.42 -8.65 26.74
CA LEU A 135 -24.36 -9.06 25.80
C LEU A 135 -24.90 -10.23 24.98
N LEU A 136 -24.96 -10.07 23.66
CA LEU A 136 -25.20 -11.20 22.76
C LEU A 136 -23.94 -12.06 22.74
N PRO A 137 -24.02 -13.38 23.00
CA PRO A 137 -22.85 -14.24 22.91
C PRO A 137 -22.40 -14.38 21.45
N PHE A 138 -21.08 -14.41 21.28
CA PHE A 138 -20.43 -14.75 20.00
C PHE A 138 -20.89 -16.15 19.55
N PRO A 139 -21.15 -16.36 18.25
CA PRO A 139 -21.43 -17.69 17.74
C PRO A 139 -20.16 -18.53 17.75
N ASP A 140 -20.08 -19.47 18.69
CA ASP A 140 -19.06 -20.52 18.70
C ASP A 140 -19.23 -21.39 17.46
N GLY A 141 -18.19 -21.41 16.63
CA GLY A 141 -18.07 -22.35 15.53
C GLY A 141 -17.99 -23.78 16.06
N LYS A 142 -18.94 -24.63 15.66
CA LYS A 142 -18.75 -26.08 15.61
C LYS A 142 -19.40 -26.65 14.35
N THR A 143 -18.52 -27.08 13.46
CA THR A 143 -18.73 -28.06 12.40
C THR A 143 -19.25 -29.38 12.97
N LYS A 144 -20.21 -29.98 12.27
CA LYS A 144 -20.36 -31.42 12.10
C LYS A 144 -20.79 -31.69 10.67
#